data_AF-A0A133ZCG6-F1
#
_entry.id   AF-A0A133ZCG6-F1
#
_cell.length_a   1.000
_cell.length_b   1.000
_cell.length_c   1.000
_cell.angle_alpha   90.00
_cell.angle_beta   90.00
_cell.angle_gamma   90.00
#
_symmetry.space_group_name_H-M   'P 1'
#
loop_
_entity.id
_entity.type
_entity.pdbx_description
1 polymer ?
#
loop_
_entity_poly.entity_id
_entity_poly.type
_entity_poly.pdbx_seq_one_letter_code
_entity_poly.pdbx_strand_id
1 'polypeptide(L)'
;MHKDAQSGLVSVNEGRCIGCGYCHMACPYNSPKVDRQLGHSVKCDGCAARVSEGKAPICVEACPLRALEFGPVEEMQKLGERGRIAPLPNPKYTHPNIYIKEAQDARLYSSHEGSVVNVKEVL
;
A
#
# COMPACT_ATOMS: atom_id res chain seq x y z
N MET A 1 1.60 14.27 4.54
CA MET A 1 2.14 13.12 3.77
C MET A 1 3.29 13.65 2.93
N HIS A 2 4.42 12.97 2.95
CA HIS A 2 5.61 13.34 2.18
C HIS A 2 6.08 12.13 1.39
N LYS A 3 6.52 12.34 0.15
CA LYS A 3 7.14 11.32 -0.69
C LYS A 3 8.63 11.62 -0.74
N ASP A 4 9.44 10.68 -0.28
CA ASP A 4 10.89 10.76 -0.42
C ASP A 4 11.27 10.67 -1.90
N ALA A 5 12.14 11.57 -2.35
CA ALA A 5 12.47 11.69 -3.77
C ALA A 5 13.38 10.56 -4.26
N GLN A 6 14.19 9.98 -3.37
CA GLN A 6 15.16 8.96 -3.72
C GLN A 6 14.55 7.56 -3.72
N SER A 7 13.89 7.17 -2.63
CA SER A 7 13.26 5.85 -2.47
C SER A 7 11.85 5.79 -3.06
N GLY A 8 11.19 6.93 -3.23
CA GLY A 8 9.77 6.99 -3.62
C GLY A 8 8.80 6.57 -2.51
N LEU A 9 9.28 6.25 -1.30
CA LEU A 9 8.44 5.89 -0.17
C LEU A 9 7.65 7.10 0.31
N VAL A 10 6.37 6.88 0.61
CA VAL A 10 5.52 7.91 1.21
C VAL A 10 5.51 7.69 2.71
N SER A 11 5.63 8.73 3.53
CA SER A 11 5.57 8.64 4.99
C SER A 11 4.82 9.84 5.60
N VAL A 12 4.53 9.74 6.90
CA VAL A 12 4.02 10.86 7.69
C VAL A 12 5.21 11.59 8.29
N ASN A 13 5.23 12.92 8.21
CA ASN A 13 6.15 13.72 8.99
C ASN A 13 5.48 14.02 10.33
N GLU A 14 5.91 13.34 11.38
CA GLU A 14 5.29 13.40 12.72
C GLU A 14 5.36 14.80 13.32
N GLY A 15 6.50 15.49 13.20
CA GLY A 15 6.67 16.86 13.70
C GLY A 15 5.83 17.92 12.99
N ARG A 16 5.21 17.61 11.84
CA ARG A 16 4.32 18.53 11.10
C ARG A 16 2.87 18.08 11.05
N CYS A 17 2.58 16.83 11.41
CA CYS A 17 1.25 16.27 11.27
C CYS A 17 0.39 16.64 12.47
N ILE A 18 -0.75 17.27 12.22
CA ILE A 18 -1.69 17.71 13.26
C ILE A 18 -2.89 16.77 13.44
N GLY A 19 -2.86 15.58 12.85
CA GLY A 19 -3.94 14.60 12.97
C GLY A 19 -5.29 15.02 12.36
N CYS A 20 -5.30 15.90 11.36
CA CYS A 20 -6.55 16.41 10.76
C CYS A 20 -7.40 15.35 10.02
N GLY A 21 -6.82 14.22 9.62
CA GLY A 21 -7.53 13.12 8.96
C GLY A 21 -7.83 13.30 7.48
N TYR A 22 -7.43 14.40 6.84
CA TYR A 22 -7.66 14.60 5.40
C TYR A 22 -6.96 13.54 4.54
N CYS A 23 -5.81 13.05 4.96
CA CYS A 23 -5.12 11.95 4.28
C CYS A 23 -5.92 10.63 4.33
N HIS A 24 -6.63 10.37 5.42
CA HIS A 24 -7.49 9.19 5.56
C HIS A 24 -8.70 9.30 4.62
N MET A 25 -9.37 10.45 4.61
CA MET A 25 -10.53 10.69 3.74
C MET A 25 -10.17 10.68 2.24
N ALA A 26 -9.00 11.20 1.87
CA ALA A 26 -8.60 11.30 0.46
C ALA A 26 -8.05 9.99 -0.12
N CYS A 27 -7.62 9.03 0.72
CA CYS A 27 -6.96 7.82 0.23
C CYS A 27 -8.00 6.77 -0.17
N PRO A 28 -8.10 6.38 -1.45
CA PRO A 28 -9.09 5.39 -1.88
C PRO A 28 -8.78 3.98 -1.37
N TYR A 29 -7.56 3.74 -0.89
CA TYR A 29 -7.11 2.47 -0.30
C TYR A 29 -7.33 2.40 1.21
N ASN A 30 -7.86 3.46 1.83
CA ASN A 30 -8.08 3.52 3.29
C ASN A 30 -6.82 3.23 4.12
N SER A 31 -5.63 3.55 3.58
CA SER A 31 -4.34 3.15 4.15
C SER A 31 -3.92 4.01 5.35
N PRO A 32 -4.03 5.35 5.33
CA PRO A 32 -3.76 6.17 6.51
C PRO A 32 -4.85 6.04 7.57
N LYS A 33 -4.46 6.01 8.83
CA LYS A 33 -5.35 6.12 9.99
C LYS A 33 -4.91 7.31 10.84
N VAL A 34 -5.83 7.91 11.58
CA VAL A 34 -5.47 8.95 12.57
C VAL A 34 -5.30 8.25 13.91
N ASP A 35 -4.09 8.29 14.45
CA ASP A 35 -3.85 7.86 15.81
C ASP A 35 -4.11 9.06 16.74
N ARG A 36 -5.15 8.94 17.57
CA ARG A 36 -5.54 10.01 18.50
C ARG A 36 -4.63 10.07 19.73
N GLN A 37 -4.00 8.97 20.10
CA GLN A 37 -3.07 8.94 21.23
C GLN A 37 -1.75 9.59 20.84
N LEU A 38 -1.25 9.31 19.64
CA LEU A 38 -0.03 9.93 19.10
C LEU A 38 -0.27 11.35 18.57
N GLY A 39 -1.52 11.74 18.30
CA GLY A 39 -1.89 13.07 17.82
C GLY A 39 -1.59 13.29 16.32
N HIS A 40 -1.15 12.27 15.60
CA HIS A 40 -0.85 12.34 14.17
C HIS A 40 -1.40 11.14 13.40
N SER A 41 -1.34 11.20 12.07
CA SER A 41 -1.70 10.06 11.23
C SER A 41 -0.59 9.00 11.24
N VAL A 42 -0.98 7.74 11.07
CA VAL A 42 -0.09 6.58 10.94
C VAL A 42 -0.44 5.81 9.67
N LYS A 43 0.56 5.17 9.08
CA LYS A 43 0.44 4.26 7.93
C LYS A 43 1.74 3.47 7.76
N CYS A 44 1.73 2.47 6.88
CA CYS A 44 2.95 1.80 6.41
C CYS A 44 4.00 2.83 5.95
N ASP A 45 5.22 2.73 6.48
CA ASP A 45 6.37 3.57 6.14
C ASP A 45 7.26 2.92 5.06
N GLY A 46 6.92 1.72 4.62
CA GLY A 46 7.73 0.92 3.68
C GLY A 46 8.95 0.29 4.34
N CYS A 47 8.97 0.16 5.67
CA CYS A 47 10.14 -0.26 6.44
C CYS A 47 11.38 0.59 6.12
N ALA A 48 11.23 1.92 6.10
CA ALA A 48 12.25 2.85 5.60
C ALA A 48 13.63 2.63 6.26
N ALA A 49 13.66 2.35 7.57
CA ALA A 49 14.88 2.03 8.29
C ALA A 49 15.59 0.78 7.72
N ARG A 50 14.85 -0.31 7.49
CA ARG A 50 15.40 -1.55 6.91
C ARG A 50 15.90 -1.32 5.48
N VAL A 51 15.11 -0.63 4.66
CA VAL A 51 15.45 -0.34 3.27
C VAL A 51 16.72 0.51 3.20
N SER A 52 16.92 1.46 4.12
CA SER A 52 18.13 2.28 4.18
C SER A 52 19.40 1.47 4.50
N GLU A 53 19.26 0.31 5.16
CA GLU A 53 20.34 -0.64 5.42
C GLU A 53 20.52 -1.67 4.28
N GLY A 54 19.82 -1.51 3.15
CA GLY A 54 19.83 -2.46 2.04
C GLY A 54 19.07 -3.76 2.32
N LYS A 55 18.25 -3.81 3.38
CA LYS A 55 17.41 -4.97 3.72
C LYS A 55 16.04 -4.85 3.05
N ALA A 56 15.41 -5.99 2.80
CA ALA A 56 14.03 -6.03 2.32
C ALA A 56 13.04 -5.55 3.41
N PRO A 57 11.87 -5.01 3.02
CA PRO A 57 10.77 -4.78 3.95
C PRO A 57 10.38 -6.07 4.67
N ILE A 58 9.93 -5.94 5.93
CA ILE A 58 9.68 -7.13 6.76
C ILE A 58 8.57 -8.02 6.20
N CYS A 59 7.55 -7.45 5.54
CA CYS A 59 6.48 -8.23 4.91
C CYS A 59 6.99 -9.08 3.75
N VAL A 60 8.01 -8.62 3.03
CA VAL A 60 8.64 -9.35 1.92
C VAL A 60 9.51 -10.47 2.46
N GLU A 61 10.40 -10.14 3.40
CA GLU A 61 11.31 -11.11 4.01
C GLU A 61 10.56 -12.22 4.77
N ALA A 62 9.47 -11.88 5.45
CA ALA A 62 8.68 -12.84 6.21
C ALA A 62 7.75 -13.69 5.35
N CYS A 63 7.63 -13.44 4.03
CA CYS A 63 6.68 -14.15 3.17
C CYS A 63 7.10 -15.62 2.98
N PRO A 64 6.39 -16.60 3.59
CA PRO A 64 6.82 -17.99 3.53
C PRO A 64 6.70 -18.58 2.12
N LEU A 65 5.76 -18.05 1.33
CA LEU A 65 5.49 -18.49 -0.04
C LEU A 65 6.37 -17.78 -1.07
N ARG A 66 7.19 -16.79 -0.68
CA ARG A 66 7.97 -15.95 -1.59
C ARG A 66 7.11 -15.35 -2.71
N ALA A 67 5.91 -14.91 -2.33
CA ALA A 67 4.93 -14.32 -3.24
C ALA A 67 5.06 -12.79 -3.37
N LEU A 68 5.88 -12.18 -2.52
CA LEU A 68 6.09 -10.74 -2.47
C LEU A 68 7.51 -10.42 -2.92
N GLU A 69 7.63 -9.38 -3.73
CA GLU A 69 8.91 -8.82 -4.18
C GLU A 69 8.92 -7.31 -3.93
N PHE A 70 10.09 -6.74 -3.73
CA PHE A 70 10.27 -5.30 -3.54
C PHE A 70 11.49 -4.80 -4.30
N GLY A 71 11.30 -3.71 -5.04
CA GLY A 71 12.37 -3.10 -5.81
C GLY A 71 11.90 -1.94 -6.67
N PRO A 72 12.76 -1.44 -7.58
CA PRO A 72 12.42 -0.39 -8.51
C PRO A 72 11.19 -0.71 -9.35
N VAL A 73 10.44 0.34 -9.69
CA VAL A 73 9.20 0.27 -10.49
C VAL A 73 9.43 -0.48 -11.80
N GLU A 74 10.60 -0.30 -12.40
CA GLU A 74 11.02 -0.85 -13.68
C GLU A 74 11.19 -2.37 -13.65
N GLU A 75 11.54 -2.93 -12.48
CA GLU A 75 11.63 -4.37 -12.26
C GLU A 75 10.29 -4.96 -11.88
N MET A 76 9.53 -4.27 -11.01
CA MET A 76 8.23 -4.76 -10.55
C MET A 76 7.19 -4.85 -11.68
N GLN A 77 7.23 -3.93 -12.64
CA GLN A 77 6.36 -3.97 -13.82
C GLN A 77 6.59 -5.18 -14.73
N LYS A 78 7.75 -5.85 -14.63
CA LYS A 78 8.02 -7.08 -15.39
C LYS A 78 7.33 -8.30 -14.76
N LEU A 79 6.98 -8.21 -13.48
CA LEU A 79 6.42 -9.32 -12.71
C LEU A 79 4.90 -9.36 -12.71
N GLY A 80 4.24 -8.25 -13.07
CA GLY A 80 2.78 -8.18 -13.09
C GLY A 80 2.23 -6.82 -13.48
N GLU A 81 0.93 -6.66 -13.29
CA GLU A 81 0.17 -5.51 -13.76
C GLU A 81 -0.13 -4.54 -12.62
N ARG A 82 -0.21 -3.24 -12.93
CA ARG A 82 -0.30 -2.19 -11.90
C ARG A 82 -1.68 -2.19 -11.23
N GLY A 83 -1.79 -2.81 -10.05
CA GLY A 83 -2.87 -2.64 -9.07
C GLY A 83 -4.29 -2.64 -9.64
N ARG A 84 -4.57 -3.46 -10.66
CA ARG A 84 -5.80 -3.39 -11.47
C ARG A 84 -6.82 -4.49 -11.17
N ILE A 85 -6.65 -5.25 -10.09
CA ILE A 85 -7.56 -6.32 -9.69
C ILE A 85 -8.58 -5.86 -8.64
N ALA A 86 -9.76 -6.48 -8.60
CA ALA A 86 -10.73 -6.27 -7.53
C ALA A 86 -10.20 -6.83 -6.19
N PRO A 87 -10.52 -6.20 -5.04
CA PRO A 87 -11.36 -5.01 -4.86
C PRO A 87 -10.56 -3.70 -4.82
N LEU A 88 -9.37 -3.63 -5.43
CA LEU A 88 -8.56 -2.41 -5.38
C LEU A 88 -9.27 -1.25 -6.11
N PRO A 89 -9.05 0.00 -5.69
CA PRO A 89 -9.48 1.19 -6.43
C PRO A 89 -8.95 1.24 -7.86
N ASN A 90 -9.61 2.04 -8.71
CA ASN A 90 -9.12 2.34 -10.05
C ASN A 90 -7.67 2.90 -10.00
N PRO A 91 -6.68 2.24 -10.62
CA PRO A 91 -5.28 2.64 -10.53
C PRO A 91 -5.01 4.02 -11.16
N LYS A 92 -5.92 4.56 -11.98
CA LYS A 92 -5.81 5.91 -12.56
C LYS A 92 -5.88 7.03 -11.53
N TYR A 93 -6.46 6.79 -10.34
CA TYR A 93 -6.59 7.84 -9.33
C TYR A 93 -5.28 8.23 -8.67
N THR A 94 -4.39 7.26 -8.45
CA THR A 94 -3.15 7.50 -7.70
C THR A 94 -1.90 6.90 -8.32
N HIS A 95 -2.03 6.18 -9.44
CA HIS A 95 -0.93 5.44 -10.09
C HIS A 95 -0.11 4.61 -9.08
N PRO A 96 -0.73 3.65 -8.38
CA PRO A 96 -0.12 2.99 -7.23
C PRO A 96 1.11 2.18 -7.64
N ASN A 97 2.16 2.17 -6.81
CA ASN A 97 3.35 1.33 -7.02
C ASN A 97 3.15 -0.06 -6.41
N ILE A 98 2.11 -0.76 -6.89
CA ILE A 98 1.83 -2.15 -6.57
C ILE A 98 1.58 -2.89 -7.88
N TYR A 99 2.27 -4.02 -8.06
CA TYR A 99 2.21 -4.83 -9.26
C TYR A 99 1.80 -6.24 -8.87
N ILE A 100 0.83 -6.77 -9.58
CA ILE A 100 0.17 -8.03 -9.20
C ILE A 100 0.18 -8.94 -10.41
N LYS A 101 0.81 -10.11 -10.25
CA LYS A 101 0.60 -11.22 -11.17
C LYS A 101 -0.79 -11.79 -10.91
N GLU A 102 -1.69 -11.58 -11.85
CA GLU A 102 -3.08 -11.97 -11.72
C GLU A 102 -3.21 -13.49 -11.61
N ALA A 103 -3.97 -13.96 -10.61
CA ALA A 103 -4.41 -15.35 -10.55
C ALA A 103 -5.45 -15.61 -11.64
N GLN A 104 -5.67 -16.88 -12.00
CA GLN A 104 -6.65 -17.27 -13.03
C GLN A 104 -8.05 -16.70 -12.75
N ASP A 105 -8.47 -16.66 -11.49
CA ASP A 105 -9.79 -16.19 -11.07
C ASP A 105 -9.84 -14.68 -10.74
N ALA A 106 -8.74 -13.95 -10.98
CA ALA A 106 -8.69 -12.52 -10.71
C ALA A 106 -9.70 -11.76 -11.57
N ARG A 107 -10.40 -10.82 -10.94
CA ARG A 107 -11.33 -9.90 -11.62
C ARG A 107 -10.70 -8.51 -11.66
N LEU A 108 -11.09 -7.70 -12.64
CA LEU A 108 -10.66 -6.32 -12.73
C LEU A 108 -11.26 -5.47 -11.60
N TYR A 109 -10.59 -4.39 -11.23
CA TYR A 109 -11.01 -3.43 -10.19
C TYR A 109 -12.46 -2.91 -10.33
N SER A 110 -13.00 -2.92 -11.55
CA SER A 110 -14.37 -2.50 -11.85
C SER A 110 -15.41 -3.57 -11.56
N SER A 111 -15.00 -4.78 -11.20
CA SER A 111 -15.92 -5.86 -10.84
C SER A 111 -16.51 -5.61 -9.46
N HIS A 112 -17.83 -5.75 -9.37
CA HIS A 112 -18.59 -5.79 -8.11
C HIS A 112 -19.05 -7.21 -7.78
N GLU A 113 -18.54 -8.21 -8.51
CA GLU A 113 -18.79 -9.62 -8.27
C GLU A 113 -17.85 -10.10 -7.15
N GLY A 114 -18.34 -10.03 -5.92
CA GLY A 114 -17.61 -10.46 -4.73
C GLY A 114 -18.48 -10.32 -3.49
N SER A 115 -18.15 -11.09 -2.44
CA SER A 115 -18.81 -10.96 -1.14
C SER A 115 -17.78 -11.00 -0.03
N VAL A 116 -18.07 -10.30 1.07
CA VAL A 116 -17.24 -10.35 2.26
C VAL A 116 -17.44 -11.72 2.91
N VAL A 117 -16.43 -12.58 2.79
CA VAL A 117 -16.45 -13.92 3.38
C VAL A 117 -16.06 -13.93 4.86
N ASN A 118 -15.38 -12.88 5.33
CA ASN A 118 -15.01 -12.70 6.74
C ASN A 118 -15.49 -11.34 7.28
N VAL A 119 -16.76 -11.28 7.67
CA VAL A 119 -17.40 -10.04 8.14
C VAL A 119 -16.71 -9.46 9.37
N LYS A 120 -16.13 -10.30 10.24
CA LYS A 120 -15.41 -9.86 11.45
C LYS A 120 -14.12 -9.09 11.15
N GLU A 121 -13.53 -9.25 9.97
CA GLU A 121 -12.34 -8.48 9.57
C GLU A 121 -12.69 -7.10 9.00
N VAL A 122 -13.94 -6.90 8.61
CA VAL A 122 -14.39 -5.68 7.92
C VAL A 122 -15.22 -4.77 8.83
N LEU A 123 -15.88 -5.33 9.85
CA LEU A 123 -16.61 -4.61 10.91
C LEU A 123 -15.70 -4.27 12.10
#